data_AF-A0AA47L9Y3-F1
#
_entry.id   AF-A0AA47L9Y3-F1
#
_cell.length_a   1.000
_cell.length_b   1.000
_cell.length_c   1.000
_cell.angle_alpha   90.00
_cell.angle_beta   90.00
_cell.angle_gamma   90.00
#
_symmetry.space_group_name_H-M   'P 1'
#
loop_
_entity.id
_entity.type
_entity.pdbx_description
1 polymer ?
#
loop_
_entity_poly.entity_id
_entity_poly.type
_entity_poly.pdbx_seq_one_letter_code
_entity_poly.pdbx_strand_id
1 'polypeptide(L)'
;MDSKDLEELRRVKGIFSTALDVDKYISEGITSRYRNTKTKFVLHCSKEELPEAISRRVNKLEFIPNKDGSSTLILGLNLKVSKC
;
A
#
# COMPACT_ATOMS: atom_id res chain seq x y z
N MET A 1 4.27 -26.93 -14.33
CA MET A 1 3.19 -26.01 -13.93
C MET A 1 2.73 -26.53 -12.60
N ASP A 2 3.38 -26.00 -11.58
CA ASP A 2 3.55 -26.65 -10.30
C ASP A 2 2.43 -26.15 -9.38
N SER A 3 1.82 -27.03 -8.61
CA SER A 3 0.63 -26.72 -7.81
C SER A 3 0.79 -25.54 -6.84
N LYS A 4 2.05 -25.13 -6.54
CA LYS A 4 2.39 -23.94 -5.76
C LYS A 4 2.00 -22.64 -6.46
N ASP A 5 2.22 -22.53 -7.78
CA ASP A 5 1.87 -21.34 -8.55
C ASP A 5 0.36 -21.07 -8.51
N LEU A 6 -0.45 -22.14 -8.50
CA LEU A 6 -1.91 -22.04 -8.52
C LEU A 6 -2.48 -21.60 -7.16
N GLU A 7 -1.83 -22.00 -6.07
CA GLU A 7 -2.19 -21.58 -4.71
C GLU A 7 -1.78 -20.13 -4.45
N GLU A 8 -0.59 -19.73 -4.93
CA GLU A 8 -0.16 -18.32 -4.89
C GLU A 8 -1.09 -17.43 -5.73
N LEU A 9 -1.49 -17.87 -6.93
CA LEU A 9 -2.45 -17.13 -7.76
C LEU A 9 -3.80 -16.94 -7.06
N ARG A 10 -4.28 -17.96 -6.33
CA ARG A 10 -5.52 -17.87 -5.54
C ARG A 10 -5.39 -16.89 -4.37
N ARG A 11 -4.27 -16.90 -3.64
CA ARG A 11 -4.01 -15.94 -2.55
C ARG A 11 -3.93 -14.52 -3.09
N VAL A 12 -3.16 -14.30 -4.15
CA VAL A 12 -3.03 -13.00 -4.81
C VAL A 12 -4.37 -12.51 -5.34
N LYS A 13 -5.17 -13.37 -5.96
CA LYS A 13 -6.53 -13.03 -6.41
C LYS A 13 -7.43 -12.61 -5.25
N GLY A 14 -7.35 -13.27 -4.09
CA GLY A 14 -8.06 -12.87 -2.87
C GLY A 14 -7.65 -11.47 -2.41
N ILE A 15 -6.34 -11.21 -2.39
CA ILE A 15 -5.79 -9.90 -2.01
C ILE A 15 -6.29 -8.80 -2.94
N PHE A 16 -6.42 -9.04 -4.25
CA PHE A 16 -6.95 -8.07 -5.21
C PHE A 16 -8.49 -7.97 -5.20
N SER A 17 -9.19 -9.03 -4.77
CA SER A 17 -10.65 -9.07 -4.73
C SER A 17 -11.25 -8.33 -3.54
N THR A 18 -10.53 -8.26 -2.41
CA THR A 18 -10.98 -7.52 -1.22
C THR A 18 -10.71 -6.03 -1.42
N ALA A 19 -11.63 -5.14 -1.02
CA ALA A 19 -11.33 -3.71 -1.00
C ALA A 19 -10.13 -3.45 -0.07
N LEU A 20 -9.14 -2.68 -0.53
CA LEU A 20 -8.02 -2.32 0.34
C LEU A 20 -8.52 -1.24 1.30
N ASP A 21 -8.64 -1.61 2.57
CA ASP A 21 -9.08 -0.70 3.61
C ASP A 21 -7.91 0.17 4.08
N VAL A 22 -7.57 1.16 3.27
CA VAL A 22 -6.54 2.16 3.59
C VAL A 22 -6.87 2.93 4.86
N ASP A 23 -8.15 3.07 5.20
CA ASP A 23 -8.61 3.81 6.38
C ASP A 23 -8.21 3.09 7.66
N LYS A 24 -8.36 1.76 7.71
CA LYS A 24 -7.84 0.93 8.80
C LYS A 24 -6.34 1.14 9.02
N TYR A 25 -5.55 1.10 7.95
CA TYR A 25 -4.09 1.30 8.04
C TYR A 25 -3.70 2.73 8.42
N ILE A 26 -4.56 3.71 8.16
CA ILE A 26 -4.40 5.08 8.66
C ILE A 26 -4.71 5.14 10.15
N SER A 27 -5.81 4.50 10.58
CA SER A 27 -6.22 4.45 11.98
C SER A 27 -5.23 3.68 12.85
N GLU A 28 -4.56 2.66 12.30
CA GLU A 28 -3.49 1.91 12.98
C GLU A 28 -2.15 2.67 12.99
N GLY A 29 -2.07 3.83 12.33
CA GLY A 29 -0.85 4.66 12.28
C GLY A 29 0.24 4.12 11.34
N ILE A 30 -0.06 3.10 10.54
CA ILE A 30 0.88 2.48 9.59
C ILE A 30 1.15 3.42 8.42
N THR A 31 0.06 3.99 7.88
CA THR A 31 0.13 4.97 6.79
C THR A 31 -0.61 6.25 7.16
N SER A 32 -0.38 7.34 6.44
CA SER A 32 -1.13 8.58 6.56
C SER A 32 -1.39 9.15 5.19
N ARG A 33 -2.51 9.85 4.98
CA ARG A 33 -2.82 10.40 3.66
C ARG A 33 -1.82 11.51 3.29
N TYR A 34 -1.13 11.36 2.16
CA TYR A 34 -0.21 12.39 1.67
C TYR A 34 -0.99 13.48 0.93
N ARG A 35 -0.88 14.73 1.38
CA ARG A 35 -1.36 15.95 0.69
C ARG A 35 -2.67 15.79 -0.08
N ASN A 36 -3.80 15.60 0.62
CA ASN A 36 -5.17 15.50 0.05
C ASN A 36 -5.29 14.68 -1.26
N THR A 37 -4.38 13.73 -1.49
CA THR A 37 -4.44 12.86 -2.67
C THR A 37 -5.08 11.55 -2.26
N LYS A 38 -5.96 11.04 -3.10
CA LYS A 38 -6.67 9.78 -2.84
C LYS A 38 -5.77 8.56 -3.00
N THR A 39 -4.62 8.69 -3.67
CA THR A 39 -3.77 7.58 -4.10
C THR A 39 -2.36 7.62 -3.50
N LYS A 40 -1.96 8.68 -2.79
CA LYS A 40 -0.65 8.75 -2.14
C LYS A 40 -0.79 8.75 -0.63
N PHE A 41 0.03 7.92 0.01
CA PHE A 41 0.03 7.73 1.45
C PHE A 41 1.47 7.80 1.96
N VAL A 42 1.72 8.58 2.99
CA VAL A 42 2.97 8.54 3.76
C VAL A 42 3.00 7.22 4.53
N LEU A 43 4.11 6.50 4.49
CA LEU A 43 4.36 5.37 5.37
C LEU A 43 5.09 5.86 6.62
N HIS A 44 4.59 5.48 7.78
CA HIS A 44 5.22 5.74 9.07
C HIS A 44 5.93 4.52 9.65
N CYS A 45 5.62 3.32 9.14
CA CYS A 45 6.26 2.07 9.54
C CYS A 45 7.38 1.64 8.58
N SER A 46 8.15 0.63 8.98
CA SER A 46 9.12 -0.04 8.10
C SER A 46 8.42 -0.82 6.99
N LYS A 47 9.12 -1.09 5.88
CA LYS A 47 8.60 -1.90 4.76
C LYS A 47 8.19 -3.32 5.19
N GLU A 48 8.78 -3.83 6.27
CA GLU A 48 8.53 -5.16 6.83
C GLU A 48 7.18 -5.24 7.57
N GLU A 49 6.75 -4.14 8.17
CA GLU A 49 5.46 -3.99 8.85
C GLU A 49 4.31 -3.71 7.85
N LEU A 50 4.67 -3.59 6.58
CA LEU A 50 3.74 -3.20 5.54
C LEU A 50 2.88 -4.40 5.14
N PRO A 51 1.54 -4.30 5.24
CA PRO A 51 0.66 -5.40 4.89
C PRO A 51 0.89 -5.83 3.45
N GLU A 52 0.91 -7.15 3.21
CA GLU A 52 1.09 -7.69 1.86
C GLU A 52 0.06 -7.13 0.87
N ALA A 53 -1.16 -6.85 1.35
CA ALA A 53 -2.22 -6.22 0.58
C ALA A 53 -1.87 -4.81 0.08
N ILE A 54 -1.19 -3.99 0.89
CA ILE A 54 -0.66 -2.69 0.45
C ILE A 54 0.52 -2.96 -0.49
N SER A 55 1.51 -3.76 -0.06
CA SER A 55 2.78 -4.00 -0.76
C SER A 55 2.56 -4.46 -2.20
N ARG A 56 1.63 -5.41 -2.43
CA ARG A 56 1.25 -5.92 -3.76
C ARG A 56 0.51 -4.89 -4.62
N ARG A 57 -0.08 -3.86 -4.02
CA ARG A 57 -0.83 -2.78 -4.70
C ARG A 57 -0.05 -1.47 -4.81
N VAL A 58 1.13 -1.40 -4.21
CA VAL A 58 2.06 -0.28 -4.38
C VAL A 58 2.45 -0.24 -5.85
N ASN A 59 2.16 0.89 -6.48
CA ASN A 59 2.58 1.18 -7.84
C ASN A 59 3.88 1.98 -7.83
N LYS A 60 4.01 2.93 -6.90
CA LYS A 60 5.17 3.79 -6.80
C LYS A 60 5.59 3.97 -5.34
N LEU A 61 6.90 3.92 -5.09
CA LEU A 61 7.51 4.36 -3.85
C LEU A 61 8.30 5.63 -4.14
N GLU A 62 7.97 6.72 -3.46
CA GLU A 62 8.68 7.98 -3.53
C GLU A 62 9.30 8.27 -2.16
N PHE A 63 10.62 8.34 -2.09
CA PHE A 63 11.29 8.85 -0.90
C PHE A 63 11.41 10.36 -1.01
N ILE A 64 10.78 11.08 -0.09
CA ILE A 64 10.87 12.54 -0.01
C ILE A 64 11.79 12.90 1.17
N PRO A 65 13.00 13.41 0.91
CA PRO A 65 13.85 13.94 1.96
C PRO A 65 13.22 15.23 2.51
N ASN A 66 12.98 15.29 3.82
CA ASN A 66 12.60 16.53 4.49
C ASN A 66 13.83 17.38 4.81
N LYS A 67 13.61 18.69 4.93
CA LYS A 67 14.63 19.67 5.34
C LYS A 67 15.22 19.41 6.73
N ASP A 68 14.52 18.65 7.57
CA ASP A 68 14.95 18.28 8.93
C ASP A 68 15.96 17.12 8.94
N GLY A 69 16.31 16.55 7.78
CA GLY A 69 17.16 15.36 7.66
C GLY A 69 16.40 14.04 7.78
N SER A 70 15.11 14.09 8.16
CA SER A 70 14.21 12.93 8.12
C SER A 70 13.79 12.60 6.68
N SER A 71 13.65 11.32 6.36
CA SER A 71 13.17 10.85 5.06
C SER A 71 11.73 10.37 5.20
N THR A 72 10.80 10.92 4.42
CA THR A 72 9.42 10.47 4.39
C THR A 72 9.22 9.52 3.24
N LEU A 73 8.80 8.28 3.52
CA LEU A 73 8.44 7.34 2.47
C LEU A 73 6.99 7.58 2.04
N ILE A 74 6.75 7.71 0.74
CA ILE A 74 5.43 7.88 0.16
C ILE A 74 5.10 6.71 -0.74
N LEU A 75 3.97 6.07 -0.46
CA LEU A 75 3.37 4.99 -1.21
C LEU A 75 2.31 5.57 -2.16
N GLY A 76 2.55 5.47 -3.45
CA GLY A 76 1.54 5.58 -4.49
C GLY A 76 0.81 4.25 -4.64
N LEU A 77 -0.40 4.16 -4.11
CA LEU A 77 -1.28 3.01 -4.27
C LEU A 77 -2.09 3.14 -5.56
N ASN A 78 -2.09 2.08 -6.37
CA ASN A 78 -3.02 1.98 -7.50
C ASN A 78 -4.37 1.46 -6.97
N LEU A 79 -5.09 2.36 -6.29
CA LEU A 79 -6.49 2.13 -6.02
C LEU A 79 -7.19 2.24 -7.37
N LYS A 80 -7.57 1.10 -7.97
CA LYS A 80 -8.67 1.09 -8.92
C LYS A 80 -9.87 1.66 -8.17
N VAL A 81 -10.05 2.97 -8.26
CA VAL A 81 -11.27 3.64 -7.87
C VAL A 81 -12.32 3.02 -8.76
N SER A 82 -13.06 2.04 -8.21
CA SER A 82 -14.33 1.65 -8.80
C SER A 82 -15.12 2.94 -8.89
N LYS A 83 -15.23 3.49 -10.10
CA LYS A 83 -16.29 4.43 -10.42
C LYS A 83 -17.57 3.62 -10.24
N CYS A 84 -18.21 3.79 -9.09
CA CYS A 84 -19.65 3.56 -8.99
C CYS A 84 -20.35 4.55 -9.93
#